data_AF-A0A437SY08-F1
#
_entry.id   AF-A0A437SY08-F1
#
_cell.length_a   1.000
_cell.length_b   1.000
_cell.length_c   1.000
_cell.angle_alpha   90.00
_cell.angle_beta   90.00
_cell.angle_gamma   90.00
#
_symmetry.space_group_name_H-M   'P 1'
#
loop_
_entity.id
_entity.type
_entity.pdbx_description
1 polymer ?
#
loop_
_entity_poly.entity_id
_entity_poly.type
_entity_poly.pdbx_seq_one_letter_code
_entity_poly.pdbx_strand_id
1 'polypeptide(L)'
;MEDKDMTNFQVWITETQKDIQDWTNWLSYHSRVKGKTWDGAVRWLKKNKPDNPTNFHASGSETFTAVLQAMFTDAQNDIYQKALRKKADIDD
;
A
#
# COMPACT_ATOMS: atom_id res chain seq x y z
N MET A 1 -26.84 1.79 24.92
CA MET A 1 -26.16 0.70 24.18
C MET A 1 -25.53 1.24 22.90
N GLU A 2 -26.13 2.28 22.27
CA GLU A 2 -25.62 2.95 21.05
C GLU A 2 -24.21 3.58 21.17
N ASP A 3 -23.85 4.20 22.30
CA ASP A 3 -22.55 4.91 22.41
C ASP A 3 -21.33 3.99 22.35
N LYS A 4 -21.44 2.75 22.86
CA LYS A 4 -20.34 1.79 22.88
C LYS A 4 -20.06 1.23 21.49
N ASP A 5 -21.11 0.92 20.73
CA ASP A 5 -20.98 0.38 19.38
C ASP A 5 -20.41 1.42 18.42
N MET A 6 -20.82 2.68 18.55
CA MET A 6 -20.24 3.79 17.79
C MET A 6 -18.78 4.06 18.14
N THR A 7 -18.42 3.96 19.43
CA THR A 7 -17.02 4.08 19.85
C THR A 7 -16.17 2.94 19.29
N ASN A 8 -16.65 1.69 19.36
CA ASN A 8 -15.96 0.53 18.78
C ASN A 8 -15.76 0.70 17.27
N PHE A 9 -16.76 1.25 16.56
CA PHE A 9 -16.66 1.52 15.13
C PHE A 9 -15.60 2.59 14.82
N GLN A 10 -15.50 3.65 15.61
CA GLN A 10 -14.47 4.69 15.46
C GLN A 10 -13.06 4.16 15.73
N VAL A 11 -12.91 3.28 16.73
CA VAL A 11 -11.66 2.57 17.00
C VAL A 11 -11.27 1.71 15.80
N TRP A 12 -12.22 0.92 15.28
CA TRP A 12 -11.98 0.10 14.09
C TRP A 12 -11.55 0.93 12.87
N ILE A 13 -12.12 2.12 12.64
CA ILE A 13 -11.66 3.03 11.56
C ILE A 13 -10.20 3.41 11.75
N THR A 14 -9.82 3.78 12.98
CA THR A 14 -8.45 4.22 13.31
C THR A 14 -7.45 3.08 13.15
N GLU A 15 -7.80 1.88 13.63
CA GLU A 15 -7.00 0.67 13.47
C GLU A 15 -6.86 0.28 11.99
N THR A 16 -7.94 0.36 11.21
CA THR A 16 -7.92 0.09 9.76
C THR A 16 -6.98 1.06 9.02
N GLN A 17 -7.00 2.34 9.37
CA GLN A 17 -6.08 3.33 8.78
C GLN A 17 -4.62 3.02 9.10
N LYS A 18 -4.34 2.59 10.34
CA LYS A 18 -3.00 2.15 10.74
C LYS A 18 -2.58 0.90 9.97
N ASP A 19 -3.45 -0.10 9.86
CA ASP A 19 -3.18 -1.33 9.14
C ASP A 19 -2.89 -1.06 7.65
N ILE A 20 -3.63 -0.15 7.02
CA ILE A 20 -3.34 0.29 5.64
C ILE A 20 -1.90 0.80 5.51
N GLN A 21 -1.43 1.63 6.45
CA GLN A 21 -0.06 2.13 6.43
C GLN A 21 0.97 1.01 6.67
N ASP A 22 0.72 0.15 7.65
CA ASP A 22 1.63 -0.94 8.02
C ASP A 22 1.77 -1.96 6.89
N TRP A 23 0.67 -2.31 6.21
CA TRP A 23 0.69 -3.16 5.03
C TRP A 23 1.37 -2.49 3.83
N THR A 24 1.22 -1.18 3.65
CA THR A 24 1.95 -0.43 2.60
C THR A 24 3.46 -0.48 2.84
N ASN A 25 3.89 -0.29 4.09
CA ASN A 25 5.28 -0.41 4.49
C ASN A 25 5.81 -1.84 4.27
N TRP A 26 5.01 -2.85 4.65
CA TRP A 26 5.34 -4.24 4.41
C TRP A 26 5.48 -4.56 2.92
N LEU A 27 4.59 -4.05 2.06
CA LEU A 27 4.67 -4.23 0.60
C LEU A 27 5.99 -3.69 0.04
N SER A 28 6.40 -2.49 0.47
CA SER A 28 7.71 -1.94 0.09
C SER A 28 8.86 -2.85 0.52
N TYR A 29 8.90 -3.24 1.80
CA TYR A 29 9.94 -4.15 2.30
C TYR A 29 9.96 -5.49 1.56
N HIS A 30 8.80 -6.15 1.48
CA HIS A 30 8.67 -7.49 0.92
C HIS A 30 8.99 -7.51 -0.58
N SER A 31 8.57 -6.48 -1.32
CA SER A 31 8.90 -6.36 -2.74
C SER A 31 10.40 -6.27 -2.98
N ARG A 32 11.18 -5.63 -2.11
CA ARG A 32 12.66 -5.61 -2.21
C ARG A 32 13.27 -6.98 -1.98
N VAL A 33 12.76 -7.71 -1.00
CA VAL A 33 13.22 -9.08 -0.70
C VAL A 33 12.93 -10.01 -1.88
N LYS A 34 11.75 -9.92 -2.49
CA LYS A 34 11.35 -10.77 -3.63
C LYS A 34 11.98 -10.32 -4.95
N GLY A 35 12.07 -9.03 -5.17
CA GLY A 35 12.55 -8.42 -6.40
C GLY A 35 14.08 -8.44 -6.56
N LYS A 36 14.84 -8.52 -5.46
CA LYS A 36 16.32 -8.52 -5.38
C LYS A 36 17.02 -7.26 -5.90
N THR A 37 16.41 -6.52 -6.82
CA THR A 37 16.84 -5.22 -7.33
C THR A 37 15.71 -4.20 -7.17
N TRP A 38 16.02 -2.91 -7.29
CA TRP A 38 15.02 -1.84 -7.25
C TRP A 38 13.96 -2.01 -8.34
N ASP A 39 14.36 -2.23 -9.59
CA ASP A 39 13.43 -2.51 -10.69
C ASP A 39 12.68 -3.83 -10.51
N GLY A 40 13.33 -4.84 -9.92
CA GLY A 40 12.71 -6.11 -9.56
C GLY A 40 11.60 -5.93 -8.53
N ALA A 41 11.79 -5.05 -7.55
CA ALA A 41 10.79 -4.74 -6.53
C ALA A 41 9.55 -4.06 -7.14
N VAL A 42 9.77 -3.07 -8.02
CA VAL A 42 8.68 -2.42 -8.77
C VAL A 42 7.92 -3.42 -9.63
N ARG A 43 8.63 -4.30 -10.35
CA ARG A 43 7.98 -5.35 -11.16
C ARG A 43 7.16 -6.32 -10.31
N TRP A 44 7.67 -6.68 -9.13
CA TRP A 44 6.93 -7.53 -8.19
C TRP A 44 5.64 -6.84 -7.72
N LEU A 45 5.70 -5.56 -7.36
CA LEU A 45 4.51 -4.79 -6.96
C LEU A 45 3.49 -4.71 -8.09
N LYS A 46 3.92 -4.40 -9.31
CA LYS A 46 3.02 -4.33 -10.48
C LYS A 46 2.34 -5.67 -10.77
N LYS A 47 3.06 -6.79 -10.63
CA LYS A 47 2.52 -8.14 -10.87
C LYS A 47 1.48 -8.56 -9.83
N ASN A 48 1.62 -8.12 -8.58
CA ASN A 48 0.76 -8.55 -7.47
C ASN A 48 -0.30 -7.51 -7.10
N LYS A 49 -0.34 -6.36 -7.81
CA LYS A 49 -1.35 -5.34 -7.60
C LYS A 49 -2.73 -5.92 -7.97
N PRO A 50 -3.77 -5.76 -7.13
CA PRO A 50 -5.12 -6.20 -7.44
C PRO A 50 -5.67 -5.53 -8.71
N ASP A 51 -6.44 -6.28 -9.48
CA ASP A 51 -7.12 -5.75 -10.66
C ASP A 51 -8.23 -4.76 -10.28
N ASN A 52 -8.62 -3.93 -11.25
CA ASN A 52 -9.81 -3.09 -11.12
C ASN A 52 -11.07 -3.96 -11.22
N PRO A 53 -12.14 -3.61 -10.48
CA PRO A 53 -13.46 -4.18 -10.76
C PRO A 53 -13.85 -3.85 -12.20
N THR A 54 -14.43 -4.82 -12.91
CA THR A 54 -14.78 -4.68 -14.33
C THR A 54 -15.84 -3.59 -14.55
N ASN A 55 -16.73 -3.41 -13.57
CA ASN A 55 -17.70 -2.30 -13.52
C ASN A 55 -17.52 -1.60 -12.18
N PHE A 56 -17.45 -0.27 -12.17
CA PHE A 56 -17.28 0.53 -10.96
C PHE A 56 -18.60 1.21 -10.58
N HIS A 57 -19.16 0.82 -9.44
CA HIS A 57 -20.41 1.35 -8.89
C HIS A 57 -20.21 2.22 -7.65
N ALA A 58 -18.97 2.55 -7.29
CA ALA A 58 -18.61 3.34 -6.11
C ALA A 58 -19.15 2.78 -4.78
N SER A 59 -19.35 1.46 -4.70
CA SER A 59 -19.66 0.78 -3.43
C SER A 59 -18.46 0.84 -2.47
N GLY A 60 -18.72 0.57 -1.19
CA GLY A 60 -17.68 0.52 -0.16
C GLY A 60 -16.58 -0.50 -0.49
N SER A 61 -16.94 -1.68 -1.00
CA SER A 61 -15.98 -2.71 -1.40
C SER A 61 -15.12 -2.29 -2.59
N GLU A 62 -15.70 -1.66 -3.60
CA GLU A 62 -14.95 -1.17 -4.76
C GLU A 62 -14.02 -0.01 -4.37
N THR A 63 -14.47 0.86 -3.48
CA THR A 63 -13.64 1.94 -2.92
C THR A 63 -12.48 1.36 -2.11
N PHE A 64 -12.72 0.30 -1.34
CA PHE A 64 -11.66 -0.42 -0.63
C PHE A 64 -10.67 -1.08 -1.58
N THR A 65 -11.10 -1.66 -2.71
CA THR A 65 -10.19 -2.15 -3.76
C THR A 65 -9.31 -1.03 -4.31
N ALA A 66 -9.86 0.17 -4.50
CA ALA A 66 -9.06 1.33 -4.91
C ALA A 66 -8.02 1.72 -3.85
N VAL A 67 -8.36 1.62 -2.55
CA VAL A 67 -7.39 1.80 -1.46
C VAL A 67 -6.27 0.76 -1.55
N LEU A 68 -6.59 -0.52 -1.73
CA LEU A 68 -5.58 -1.57 -1.90
C LEU A 68 -4.65 -1.26 -3.08
N GLN A 69 -5.19 -0.80 -4.20
CA GLN A 69 -4.38 -0.39 -5.34
C GLN A 69 -3.48 0.82 -5.06
N ALA A 70 -3.98 1.79 -4.29
CA ALA A 70 -3.20 2.95 -3.86
C ALA A 70 -2.00 2.51 -3.00
N MET A 71 -2.21 1.58 -2.06
CA MET A 71 -1.13 1.01 -1.24
C MET A 71 0.01 0.43 -2.10
N PHE A 72 -0.31 -0.28 -3.19
CA PHE A 72 0.71 -0.78 -4.12
C PHE A 72 1.43 0.32 -4.89
N THR A 73 0.73 1.42 -5.21
CA THR A 73 1.33 2.59 -5.87
C THR A 73 2.25 3.34 -4.89
N ASP A 74 1.82 3.53 -3.65
CA ASP A 74 2.60 4.22 -2.62
C ASP A 74 3.86 3.43 -2.25
N ALA A 75 3.75 2.11 -2.16
CA ALA A 75 4.91 1.23 -2.03
C ALA A 75 5.90 1.40 -3.20
N GLN A 76 5.42 1.50 -4.45
CA GLN A 76 6.31 1.76 -5.60
C GLN A 76 7.00 3.11 -5.49
N ASN A 77 6.30 4.16 -5.07
CA ASN A 77 6.86 5.49 -4.88
C ASN A 77 7.96 5.49 -3.81
N ASP A 78 7.73 4.83 -2.67
CA ASP A 78 8.74 4.67 -1.63
C ASP A 78 10.00 3.93 -2.14
N ILE A 79 9.82 2.89 -2.96
CA ILE A 79 10.92 2.19 -3.62
C ILE A 79 11.73 3.12 -4.52
N TYR A 80 11.07 3.93 -5.35
CA TYR A 80 11.75 4.89 -6.22
C TYR A 80 12.53 5.94 -5.42
N GLN A 81 11.94 6.50 -4.37
CA GLN A 81 12.60 7.49 -3.51
C GLN A 81 13.83 6.90 -2.82
N LYS A 82 13.74 5.68 -2.30
CA LYS A 82 14.88 4.98 -1.69
C LYS A 82 15.99 4.64 -2.70
N ALA A 83 15.63 4.29 -3.93
CA ALA A 83 16.60 4.04 -4.99
C ALA A 83 17.36 5.32 -5.39
N LEU A 84 16.65 6.46 -5.49
CA LEU A 84 17.25 7.76 -5.80
C LEU A 84 18.21 8.22 -4.69
N ARG A 85 17.81 8.12 -3.42
CA ARG A 85 18.68 8.47 -2.28
C ARG A 85 19.96 7.63 -2.27
N LYS A 86 19.84 6.31 -2.45
CA LYS A 86 21.01 5.42 -2.52
C LYS A 86 21.97 5.80 -3.66
N LYS A 87 21.46 6.32 -4.78
CA LYS A 87 22.31 6.76 -5.88
C LYS A 87 23.07 8.05 -5.52
N ALA A 88 22.40 9.01 -4.89
CA ALA A 88 23.02 10.25 -4.43
C ALA A 88 24.14 9.97 -3.41
N ASP A 89 23.92 9.05 -2.46
CA ASP A 89 24.93 8.67 -1.46
C ASP A 89 26.18 7.97 -2.04
N ILE A 90 26.15 7.51 -3.30
CA ILE A 90 27.29 6.87 -3.98
C ILE A 90 28.13 7.91 -4.75
N ASP A 91 27.55 9.07 -5.06
CA ASP A 91 28.17 10.10 -5.91
C ASP A 91 28.88 11.21 -5.09
N ASP A 92 28.85 11.16 -3.74
CA ASP A 92 29.56 12.03 -2.77
C ASP A 92 30.81 11.34 -2.15
#